data_AF-A0A7Y9ERP9-F1
#
_entry.id   AF-A0A7Y9ERP9-F1
#
_cell.length_a   1.000
_cell.length_b   1.000
_cell.length_c   1.000
_cell.angle_alpha   90.00
_cell.angle_beta   90.00
_cell.angle_gamma   90.00
#
_symmetry.space_group_name_H-M   'P 1'
#
loop_
_entity.id
_entity.type
_entity.pdbx_description
1 polymer ?
#
loop_
_entity_poly.entity_id
_entity_poly.type
_entity_poly.pdbx_seq_one_letter_code
_entity_poly.pdbx_strand_id
1 'polypeptide(L)'
;MRKLVRGAVALALPMLMPAALSAAPAQAETGRPGARDGWRLVASEPFDRHIDDAKAPWKPDGDGPSSPYNVDVYDNDGAYFDTMGGPAFRQQLAKMKTYRKSFAFGQRGWLTAELAARDADGDGRPDAPPTLTSRKGVARLDEPGHQAGVVIRSTRDLPAEYRVEMTLRGLDFGGQRNGSWDYPDGRINGYSPEGCKTNFPWASGGDYTRPECEWADVRTDSNGFYYMSIMDYRQVAPHNNVFVHGHRKVAMDGYNRYKYTGKGLLYCNPATGQYEPYSAGTGNGVNAIFMTDDRRYPTMPGTEYLMESECGLRKGGAIVSTVDLKPELLPKEPYTFAVERRGGAYTMEMSGVFAHVGKATLRYTRSFVQDGEPIWHYNQKPGEYDGRFNADWTWTGPGGTLVDRDTWPAGSAYPDRFMIGDPHMNFYEGSAQVDDIRLYVPR
;
A
#
# COMPACT_ATOMS: atom_id res chain seq x y z
N MET A 1 42.13 25.99 -77.09
CA MET A 1 42.55 24.65 -76.61
C MET A 1 42.63 24.67 -75.08
N ARG A 2 42.00 23.67 -74.42
CA ARG A 2 41.98 23.35 -72.98
C ARG A 2 41.20 24.31 -72.06
N LYS A 3 40.00 23.87 -71.63
CA LYS A 3 39.63 23.40 -70.24
C LYS A 3 39.24 24.59 -69.35
N LEU A 4 38.15 24.62 -68.56
CA LEU A 4 37.49 23.59 -67.76
C LEU A 4 36.03 24.00 -67.44
N VAL A 5 35.24 22.96 -67.19
CA VAL A 5 33.84 22.93 -66.75
C VAL A 5 33.68 23.41 -65.30
N ARG A 6 32.62 24.18 -65.01
CA ARG A 6 31.96 24.23 -63.70
C ARG A 6 30.44 24.26 -63.91
N GLY A 7 29.80 23.11 -63.70
CA GLY A 7 28.35 23.02 -63.53
C GLY A 7 28.02 23.15 -62.04
N ALA A 8 27.07 24.03 -61.72
CA ALA A 8 26.41 24.07 -60.42
C ALA A 8 24.96 23.63 -60.66
N VAL A 9 24.61 22.47 -60.11
CA VAL A 9 23.24 21.94 -60.09
C VAL A 9 22.58 22.47 -58.82
N ALA A 10 21.53 23.27 -58.98
CA ALA A 10 20.64 23.66 -57.89
C ALA A 10 19.68 22.50 -57.59
N LEU A 11 19.84 21.86 -56.43
CA LEU A 11 18.89 20.90 -55.88
C LEU A 11 17.78 21.66 -55.14
N ALA A 12 16.58 21.66 -55.70
CA ALA A 12 15.36 22.07 -55.02
C ALA A 12 14.91 20.94 -54.07
N LEU A 13 14.96 21.18 -52.75
CA LEU A 13 14.30 20.34 -51.76
C LEU A 13 12.81 20.69 -51.70
N PRO A 14 11.89 19.70 -51.71
CA PRO A 14 10.50 19.94 -51.38
C PRO A 14 10.35 20.18 -49.88
N MET A 15 9.72 21.31 -49.51
CA MET A 15 9.24 21.56 -48.15
C MET A 15 8.13 20.55 -47.82
N LEU A 16 8.41 19.61 -46.93
CA LEU A 16 7.38 18.83 -46.25
C LEU A 16 6.86 19.67 -45.08
N MET A 17 5.62 20.18 -45.20
CA MET A 17 4.91 20.76 -44.06
C MET A 17 4.55 19.64 -43.07
N PRO A 18 4.87 19.76 -41.77
CA PRO A 18 4.33 18.86 -40.78
C PRO A 18 2.82 19.12 -40.63
N ALA A 19 2.00 18.15 -41.01
CA ALA A 19 0.60 18.12 -40.65
C ALA A 19 0.50 17.96 -39.12
N ALA A 20 0.22 19.05 -38.43
CA ALA A 20 -0.17 19.01 -37.02
C ALA A 20 -1.48 18.23 -36.91
N LEU A 21 -1.39 16.97 -36.48
CA LEU A 21 -2.54 16.22 -35.98
C LEU A 21 -2.96 16.85 -34.65
N SER A 22 -3.86 17.82 -34.75
CA SER A 22 -4.59 18.36 -33.61
C SER A 22 -5.49 17.25 -33.06
N ALA A 23 -4.96 16.46 -32.12
CA ALA A 23 -5.79 15.57 -31.31
C ALA A 23 -6.76 16.45 -30.50
N ALA A 24 -8.05 16.27 -30.73
CA ALA A 24 -9.07 16.90 -29.92
C ALA A 24 -8.87 16.47 -28.45
N PRO A 25 -9.00 17.38 -27.47
CA PRO A 25 -8.92 17.00 -26.06
C PRO A 25 -10.00 15.96 -25.78
N ALA A 26 -9.60 14.84 -25.17
CA ALA A 26 -10.52 13.81 -24.72
C ALA A 26 -11.50 14.45 -23.73
N GLN A 27 -12.77 14.55 -24.13
CA GLN A 27 -13.84 14.92 -23.23
C GLN A 27 -13.91 13.86 -22.13
N ALA A 28 -13.77 14.29 -20.88
CA ALA A 28 -14.12 13.47 -19.73
C ALA A 28 -15.60 13.09 -19.87
N GLU A 29 -15.89 11.81 -20.08
CA GLU A 29 -17.26 11.32 -20.03
C GLU A 29 -17.83 11.63 -18.66
N THR A 30 -18.82 12.53 -18.63
CA THR A 30 -19.70 12.78 -17.49
C THR A 30 -20.75 11.65 -17.38
N GLY A 31 -20.31 10.40 -17.49
CA GLY A 31 -21.15 9.22 -17.35
C GLY A 31 -21.70 9.10 -15.92
N ARG A 32 -23.00 8.83 -15.80
CA ARG A 32 -23.66 8.56 -14.51
C ARG A 32 -22.86 7.53 -13.70
N PRO A 33 -22.52 7.80 -12.42
CA PRO A 33 -21.88 6.80 -11.57
C PRO A 33 -22.92 5.73 -11.22
N GLY A 34 -22.90 4.55 -11.85
CA GLY A 34 -23.89 3.55 -11.46
C GLY A 34 -23.90 2.18 -12.12
N ALA A 35 -23.29 2.00 -13.29
CA ALA A 35 -23.36 0.70 -13.97
C ALA A 35 -22.02 0.35 -14.63
N ARG A 36 -21.28 -0.54 -13.99
CA ARG A 36 -20.26 -1.35 -14.66
C ARG A 36 -20.93 -2.65 -15.07
N ASP A 37 -20.59 -3.19 -16.24
CA ASP A 37 -21.26 -4.40 -16.74
C ASP A 37 -21.16 -5.55 -15.73
N GLY A 38 -22.31 -6.15 -15.40
CA GLY A 38 -22.43 -7.21 -14.39
C GLY A 38 -22.35 -6.75 -12.92
N TRP A 39 -22.17 -5.46 -12.65
CA TRP A 39 -22.02 -4.91 -11.29
C TRP A 39 -23.14 -3.90 -10.95
N ARG A 40 -23.48 -3.83 -9.67
CA ARG A 40 -24.43 -2.90 -9.07
C ARG A 40 -23.74 -2.12 -7.96
N LEU A 41 -23.73 -0.80 -8.07
CA LEU A 41 -23.24 0.09 -7.01
C LEU A 41 -24.16 -0.02 -5.79
N VAL A 42 -23.59 -0.27 -4.60
CA VAL A 42 -24.35 -0.39 -3.33
C VAL A 42 -23.91 0.59 -2.26
N ALA A 43 -22.71 1.15 -2.38
CA ALA A 43 -22.25 2.27 -1.56
C ALA A 43 -21.26 3.13 -2.36
N SER A 44 -21.27 4.43 -2.08
CA SER A 44 -20.33 5.41 -2.63
C SER A 44 -20.05 6.47 -1.57
N GLU A 45 -18.79 6.89 -1.46
CA GLU A 45 -18.37 8.03 -0.67
C GLU A 45 -17.61 9.01 -1.58
N PRO A 46 -18.24 10.11 -2.01
CA PRO A 46 -17.60 11.16 -2.81
C PRO A 46 -16.96 12.27 -1.95
N PHE A 47 -17.01 12.16 -0.62
CA PHE A 47 -16.45 13.13 0.33
C PHE A 47 -17.07 14.53 0.27
N ASP A 48 -18.28 14.66 -0.30
CA ASP A 48 -19.05 15.91 -0.30
C ASP A 48 -19.50 16.32 1.12
N ARG A 49 -19.67 15.33 2.00
CA ARG A 49 -19.90 15.58 3.43
C ARG A 49 -18.57 15.80 4.12
N HIS A 50 -18.47 16.93 4.81
CA HIS A 50 -17.28 17.30 5.56
C HIS A 50 -16.98 16.26 6.65
N ILE A 51 -15.79 15.68 6.56
CA ILE A 51 -15.16 14.86 7.59
C ILE A 51 -14.29 15.80 8.42
N ASP A 52 -14.56 15.81 9.71
CA ASP A 52 -13.85 16.58 10.73
C ASP A 52 -13.48 15.64 11.87
N ASP A 53 -12.25 15.12 11.82
CA ASP A 53 -11.75 14.14 12.77
C ASP A 53 -11.41 14.74 14.14
N ALA A 54 -11.41 16.06 14.29
CA ALA A 54 -11.24 16.73 15.58
C ALA A 54 -12.41 16.43 16.53
N LYS A 55 -13.55 15.99 16.00
CA LYS A 55 -14.74 15.58 16.78
C LYS A 55 -14.60 14.20 17.41
N ALA A 56 -13.70 13.36 16.91
CA ALA A 56 -13.45 12.04 17.45
C ALA A 56 -12.27 12.08 18.44
N PRO A 57 -12.46 11.61 19.69
CA PRO A 57 -11.41 11.69 20.70
C PRO A 57 -10.31 10.67 20.43
N TRP A 58 -9.07 11.06 20.71
CA TRP A 58 -7.97 10.12 20.91
C TRP A 58 -8.17 9.34 22.21
N LYS A 59 -7.92 8.04 22.18
CA LYS A 59 -7.98 7.15 23.35
C LYS A 59 -6.67 6.40 23.47
N PRO A 60 -6.12 6.26 24.69
CA PRO A 60 -4.96 5.41 24.90
C PRO A 60 -5.31 3.97 24.55
N ASP A 61 -4.38 3.28 23.93
CA ASP A 61 -4.39 1.85 23.65
C ASP A 61 -3.24 1.23 24.44
N GLY A 62 -3.59 0.45 25.46
CA GLY A 62 -2.60 -0.22 26.31
C GLY A 62 -1.99 -1.47 25.67
N ASP A 63 -2.35 -1.76 24.42
CA ASP A 63 -2.12 -3.04 23.75
C ASP A 63 -2.68 -4.23 24.57
N GLY A 64 -2.25 -5.46 24.26
CA GLY A 64 -2.61 -6.68 24.97
C GLY A 64 -4.07 -7.13 24.83
N PRO A 65 -4.48 -8.21 25.53
CA PRO A 65 -5.74 -8.92 25.26
C PRO A 65 -7.03 -8.10 25.46
N SER A 66 -6.96 -6.98 26.18
CA SER A 66 -8.11 -6.08 26.35
C SER A 66 -8.23 -5.04 25.24
N SER A 67 -7.19 -4.85 24.43
CA SER A 67 -7.24 -3.93 23.30
C SER A 67 -8.22 -4.44 22.25
N PRO A 68 -9.08 -3.58 21.68
CA PRO A 68 -9.92 -3.98 20.54
C PRO A 68 -9.07 -4.27 19.29
N TYR A 69 -7.80 -3.90 19.29
CA TYR A 69 -6.84 -4.13 18.22
C TYR A 69 -5.98 -5.38 18.48
N ASN A 70 -6.21 -6.15 19.54
CA ASN A 70 -5.52 -7.41 19.77
C ASN A 70 -6.07 -8.50 18.83
N VAL A 71 -5.23 -9.00 17.92
CA VAL A 71 -5.60 -10.02 16.94
C VAL A 71 -4.82 -11.30 17.17
N ASP A 72 -3.48 -11.25 17.19
CA ASP A 72 -2.65 -12.45 17.30
C ASP A 72 -1.21 -12.18 17.80
N VAL A 73 -0.32 -13.18 17.64
CA VAL A 73 1.06 -13.15 18.12
C VAL A 73 1.94 -12.07 17.47
N TYR A 74 1.49 -11.41 16.40
CA TYR A 74 2.19 -10.34 15.69
C TYR A 74 1.76 -8.94 16.12
N ASP A 75 0.84 -8.82 17.09
CA ASP A 75 0.39 -7.53 17.63
C ASP A 75 1.57 -6.64 18.08
N ASN A 76 1.30 -5.35 18.31
CA ASN A 76 2.31 -4.37 18.70
C ASN A 76 3.11 -4.78 19.95
N ASP A 77 2.49 -5.55 20.83
CA ASP A 77 3.06 -6.09 22.05
C ASP A 77 3.08 -7.63 22.02
N GLY A 78 2.96 -8.22 20.82
CA GLY A 78 2.78 -9.64 20.59
C GLY A 78 4.01 -10.50 20.90
N ALA A 79 3.76 -11.79 21.09
CA ALA A 79 4.77 -12.79 21.47
C ALA A 79 5.93 -12.91 20.46
N TYR A 80 5.70 -12.53 19.19
CA TYR A 80 6.76 -12.46 18.19
C TYR A 80 7.88 -11.50 18.62
N PHE A 81 7.54 -10.29 19.05
CA PHE A 81 8.54 -9.31 19.44
C PHE A 81 9.20 -9.64 20.78
N ASP A 82 8.48 -10.26 21.71
CA ASP A 82 9.09 -10.84 22.92
C ASP A 82 10.17 -11.85 22.57
N THR A 83 9.92 -12.69 21.56
CA THR A 83 10.87 -13.71 21.13
C THR A 83 12.08 -13.08 20.46
N MET A 84 11.85 -12.13 19.54
CA MET A 84 12.92 -11.56 18.70
C MET A 84 13.75 -10.50 19.41
N GLY A 85 13.17 -9.73 20.34
CA GLY A 85 13.88 -8.70 21.09
C GLY A 85 14.11 -9.01 22.57
N GLY A 86 13.49 -10.06 23.11
CA GLY A 86 13.63 -10.44 24.51
C GLY A 86 13.16 -9.35 25.48
N PRO A 87 13.69 -9.32 26.71
CA PRO A 87 13.37 -8.29 27.69
C PRO A 87 13.65 -6.85 27.20
N ALA A 88 14.61 -6.66 26.29
CA ALA A 88 14.93 -5.36 25.74
C ALA A 88 13.77 -4.78 24.92
N PHE A 89 13.02 -5.60 24.17
CA PHE A 89 11.84 -5.14 23.45
C PHE A 89 10.81 -4.50 24.39
N ARG A 90 10.47 -5.17 25.50
CA ARG A 90 9.52 -4.64 26.49
C ARG A 90 10.00 -3.34 27.12
N GLN A 91 11.31 -3.21 27.35
CA GLN A 91 11.90 -1.94 27.83
C GLN A 91 11.76 -0.81 26.82
N GLN A 92 11.87 -1.10 25.52
CA GLN A 92 11.68 -0.10 24.46
C GLN A 92 10.21 0.26 24.28
N LEU A 93 9.32 -0.74 24.22
CA LEU A 93 7.88 -0.53 24.09
C LEU A 93 7.34 0.34 25.24
N ALA A 94 7.82 0.14 26.46
CA ALA A 94 7.40 0.91 27.64
C ALA A 94 7.80 2.40 27.61
N LYS A 95 8.63 2.85 26.66
CA LYS A 95 9.04 4.26 26.51
C LYS A 95 8.01 5.12 25.79
N MET A 96 7.02 4.49 25.16
CA MET A 96 5.99 5.17 24.39
C MET A 96 4.61 4.67 24.81
N LYS A 97 3.59 5.45 24.50
CA LYS A 97 2.20 4.97 24.52
C LYS A 97 1.60 5.10 23.14
N THR A 98 0.69 4.19 22.80
CA THR A 98 -0.08 4.29 21.56
C THR A 98 -1.43 4.92 21.87
N TYR A 99 -1.84 5.86 21.03
CA TYR A 99 -3.18 6.42 21.03
C TYR A 99 -3.89 6.09 19.72
N ARG A 100 -5.19 5.85 19.83
CA ARG A 100 -6.06 5.45 18.72
C ARG A 100 -7.21 6.43 18.58
N LYS A 101 -7.62 6.70 17.34
CA LYS A 101 -8.83 7.45 17.01
C LYS A 101 -9.60 6.66 15.95
N SER A 102 -10.88 6.42 16.21
CA SER A 102 -11.77 5.68 15.31
C SER A 102 -13.10 6.41 15.15
N PHE A 103 -13.58 6.55 13.92
CA PHE A 103 -14.92 7.09 13.64
C PHE A 103 -15.48 6.58 12.32
N ALA A 104 -16.77 6.25 12.32
CA ALA A 104 -17.49 5.84 11.13
C ALA A 104 -17.97 7.06 10.32
N PHE A 105 -17.92 6.97 8.99
CA PHE A 105 -18.39 8.01 8.09
C PHE A 105 -19.01 7.43 6.81
N GLY A 106 -19.50 8.35 5.98
CA GLY A 106 -20.24 8.05 4.76
C GLY A 106 -21.66 7.58 4.95
N GLN A 107 -22.35 7.21 3.87
CA GLN A 107 -23.77 6.87 3.94
C GLN A 107 -23.98 5.63 4.83
N ARG A 108 -24.75 5.78 5.91
CA ARG A 108 -24.98 4.71 6.92
C ARG A 108 -23.68 4.21 7.59
N GLY A 109 -22.64 5.03 7.65
CA GLY A 109 -21.39 4.69 8.34
C GLY A 109 -20.67 3.50 7.72
N TRP A 110 -20.74 3.32 6.39
CA TRP A 110 -20.19 2.14 5.73
C TRP A 110 -18.65 2.12 5.67
N LEU A 111 -18.01 3.28 5.92
CA LEU A 111 -16.57 3.44 6.07
C LEU A 111 -16.22 3.77 7.52
N THR A 112 -15.02 3.36 7.94
CA THR A 112 -14.42 3.77 9.21
C THR A 112 -13.03 4.31 8.95
N ALA A 113 -12.70 5.42 9.60
CA ALA A 113 -11.34 5.92 9.71
C ALA A 113 -10.71 5.32 10.97
N GLU A 114 -9.51 4.78 10.85
CA GLU A 114 -8.71 4.29 11.97
C GLU A 114 -7.36 4.98 11.92
N LEU A 115 -7.03 5.68 13.00
CA LEU A 115 -5.82 6.47 13.13
C LEU A 115 -5.07 6.01 14.37
N ALA A 116 -3.74 6.03 14.29
CA ALA A 116 -2.85 5.74 15.39
C ALA A 116 -1.74 6.80 15.46
N ALA A 117 -1.27 7.08 16.66
CA ALA A 117 -0.10 7.93 16.88
C ALA A 117 0.53 7.59 18.23
N ARG A 118 1.82 7.84 18.36
CA ARG A 118 2.56 7.66 19.60
C ARG A 118 2.50 8.91 20.47
N ASP A 119 2.54 8.70 21.77
CA ASP A 119 2.90 9.68 22.80
C ASP A 119 4.29 9.26 23.28
N ALA A 120 5.32 9.87 22.70
CA ALA A 120 6.72 9.54 22.94
C ALA A 120 7.32 10.33 24.12
N ASP A 121 6.79 11.52 24.42
CA ASP A 121 7.24 12.34 25.56
C ASP A 121 6.48 12.04 26.87
N GLY A 122 5.37 11.30 26.78
CA GLY A 122 4.58 10.82 27.91
C GLY A 122 3.63 11.87 28.49
N ASP A 123 3.36 12.97 27.78
CA ASP A 123 2.49 14.06 28.24
C ASP A 123 0.99 13.70 28.24
N GLY A 124 0.64 12.53 27.69
CA GLY A 124 -0.72 12.02 27.62
C GLY A 124 -1.46 12.40 26.33
N ARG A 125 -0.77 12.92 25.31
CA ARG A 125 -1.32 13.28 24.00
C ARG A 125 -0.46 12.68 22.89
N PRO A 126 -1.07 12.33 21.74
CA PRO A 126 -0.28 11.87 20.60
C PRO A 126 0.57 13.00 20.01
N ASP A 127 1.82 12.67 19.73
CA ASP A 127 2.78 13.49 18.98
C ASP A 127 2.46 13.47 17.49
N ALA A 128 2.54 14.64 16.86
CA ALA A 128 2.34 14.83 15.41
C ALA A 128 1.20 13.94 14.84
N PRO A 129 -0.03 14.00 15.40
CA PRO A 129 -1.07 13.05 15.07
C PRO A 129 -1.48 13.17 13.61
N PRO A 130 -1.77 12.05 12.93
CA PRO A 130 -2.29 12.09 11.58
C PRO A 130 -3.73 12.60 11.60
N THR A 131 -4.22 13.00 10.43
CA THR A 131 -5.60 13.45 10.26
C THR A 131 -6.26 12.83 9.04
N LEU A 132 -7.57 12.65 9.14
CA LEU A 132 -8.44 12.40 7.98
C LEU A 132 -9.53 13.46 7.96
N THR A 133 -9.45 14.36 6.98
CA THR A 133 -10.46 15.41 6.80
C THR A 133 -11.01 15.37 5.39
N SER A 134 -12.13 16.05 5.13
CA SER A 134 -12.58 16.25 3.74
C SER A 134 -12.98 17.69 3.45
N ARG A 135 -12.70 18.16 2.23
CA ARG A 135 -13.09 19.49 1.77
C ARG A 135 -13.29 19.50 0.27
N LYS A 136 -14.42 20.07 -0.19
CA LYS A 136 -14.77 20.20 -1.62
C LYS A 136 -14.74 18.85 -2.37
N GLY A 137 -15.33 17.80 -1.77
CA GLY A 137 -15.43 16.50 -2.43
C GLY A 137 -14.11 15.74 -2.54
N VAL A 138 -13.20 15.94 -1.57
CA VAL A 138 -11.89 15.27 -1.52
C VAL A 138 -11.59 14.95 -0.06
N ALA A 139 -11.26 13.70 0.23
CA ALA A 139 -10.62 13.32 1.49
C ALA A 139 -9.12 13.60 1.43
N ARG A 140 -8.57 14.13 2.52
CA ARG A 140 -7.15 14.34 2.73
C ARG A 140 -6.70 13.49 3.92
N LEU A 141 -5.76 12.60 3.65
CA LEU A 141 -4.97 11.90 4.65
C LEU A 141 -3.68 12.71 4.81
N ASP A 142 -3.38 13.12 6.03
CA ASP A 142 -2.19 13.90 6.36
C ASP A 142 -1.48 13.23 7.53
N GLU A 143 -0.25 12.81 7.32
CA GLU A 143 0.55 12.05 8.26
C GLU A 143 1.91 12.72 8.42
N PRO A 144 2.05 13.63 9.41
CA PRO A 144 3.24 14.46 9.54
C PRO A 144 4.44 13.74 10.18
N GLY A 145 4.28 12.50 10.64
CA GLY A 145 5.37 11.73 11.24
C GLY A 145 5.21 10.22 11.09
N HIS A 146 6.32 9.54 10.78
CA HIS A 146 6.41 8.07 10.60
C HIS A 146 6.03 7.17 11.78
N GLN A 147 5.69 7.77 12.91
CA GLN A 147 5.33 7.09 14.16
C GLN A 147 3.80 6.95 14.31
N ALA A 148 3.07 7.17 13.22
CA ALA A 148 1.63 7.24 13.18
C ALA A 148 1.07 6.29 12.11
N GLY A 149 -0.24 6.32 11.90
CA GLY A 149 -0.83 5.74 10.71
C GLY A 149 -2.25 6.24 10.54
N VAL A 150 -2.71 6.30 9.29
CA VAL A 150 -4.08 6.65 8.94
C VAL A 150 -4.60 5.75 7.83
N VAL A 151 -5.69 5.04 8.12
CA VAL A 151 -6.37 4.20 7.13
C VAL A 151 -7.86 4.50 7.05
N ILE A 152 -8.40 4.36 5.84
CA ILE A 152 -9.82 4.22 5.55
C ILE A 152 -10.10 2.75 5.30
N ARG A 153 -11.08 2.18 6.01
CA ARG A 153 -11.52 0.80 5.83
C ARG A 153 -13.02 0.66 5.69
N SER A 154 -13.46 -0.50 5.22
CA SER A 154 -14.85 -0.94 5.37
C SER A 154 -15.27 -1.08 6.84
N THR A 155 -16.47 -0.62 7.18
CA THR A 155 -17.06 -0.79 8.54
C THR A 155 -17.59 -2.19 8.79
N ARG A 156 -17.97 -2.92 7.74
CA ARG A 156 -18.49 -4.29 7.79
C ARG A 156 -17.70 -5.21 6.88
N ASP A 157 -17.74 -6.51 7.18
CA ASP A 157 -17.15 -7.55 6.34
C ASP A 157 -17.74 -7.40 4.92
N LEU A 158 -16.89 -7.48 3.90
CA LEU A 158 -17.33 -7.38 2.53
C LEU A 158 -18.21 -8.59 2.16
N PRO A 159 -19.16 -8.44 1.22
CA PRO A 159 -19.97 -9.55 0.74
C PRO A 159 -19.11 -10.69 0.14
N ALA A 160 -19.73 -11.84 -0.12
CA ALA A 160 -19.04 -12.98 -0.75
C ALA A 160 -18.47 -12.62 -2.14
N GLU A 161 -19.16 -11.77 -2.89
CA GLU A 161 -18.65 -11.22 -4.15
C GLU A 161 -18.80 -9.71 -4.12
N TYR A 162 -17.73 -9.02 -4.49
CA TYR A 162 -17.67 -7.57 -4.42
C TYR A 162 -16.66 -7.01 -5.40
N ARG A 163 -16.77 -5.70 -5.61
CA ARG A 163 -15.71 -4.89 -6.19
C ARG A 163 -15.64 -3.57 -5.43
N VAL A 164 -14.44 -3.22 -4.96
CA VAL A 164 -14.15 -1.92 -4.34
C VAL A 164 -13.28 -1.13 -5.29
N GLU A 165 -13.60 0.15 -5.48
CA GLU A 165 -12.82 1.09 -6.30
C GLU A 165 -12.47 2.34 -5.48
N MET A 166 -11.29 2.90 -5.70
CA MET A 166 -10.82 4.15 -5.11
C MET A 166 -10.18 5.04 -6.19
N THR A 167 -10.48 6.33 -6.18
CA THR A 167 -9.85 7.34 -7.06
C THR A 167 -8.83 8.18 -6.30
N LEU A 168 -7.56 8.06 -6.64
CA LEU A 168 -6.44 8.80 -6.05
C LEU A 168 -6.21 10.11 -6.81
N ARG A 169 -6.35 11.25 -6.10
CA ARG A 169 -6.16 12.60 -6.63
C ARG A 169 -4.80 13.21 -6.26
N GLY A 170 -4.15 12.73 -5.22
CA GLY A 170 -2.88 13.30 -4.75
C GLY A 170 -2.11 12.29 -3.95
N LEU A 171 -0.78 12.31 -4.07
CA LEU A 171 0.11 11.40 -3.37
C LEU A 171 1.42 12.09 -3.05
N ASP A 172 1.78 12.09 -1.79
CA ASP A 172 3.09 12.49 -1.31
C ASP A 172 3.64 11.59 -0.20
N PHE A 173 3.74 10.29 -0.47
CA PHE A 173 4.32 9.27 0.42
C PHE A 173 5.64 8.71 -0.17
N GLY A 174 6.60 9.60 -0.41
CA GLY A 174 7.91 9.30 -0.99
C GLY A 174 7.92 8.95 -2.48
N GLY A 175 9.05 8.41 -2.96
CA GLY A 175 9.41 8.33 -4.37
C GLY A 175 10.01 9.65 -4.88
N GLN A 176 10.39 9.73 -6.15
CA GLN A 176 10.87 10.99 -6.72
C GLN A 176 9.72 11.99 -6.94
N ARG A 177 10.04 13.28 -6.80
CA ARG A 177 9.22 14.40 -7.26
C ARG A 177 10.03 15.20 -8.26
N ASN A 178 9.51 15.35 -9.48
CA ASN A 178 10.18 16.06 -10.57
C ASN A 178 11.63 15.55 -10.78
N GLY A 179 11.83 14.23 -10.70
CA GLY A 179 13.13 13.59 -10.90
C GLY A 179 14.08 13.64 -9.70
N SER A 180 13.67 14.15 -8.53
CA SER A 180 14.51 14.21 -7.33
C SER A 180 13.95 13.41 -6.17
N TRP A 181 14.83 12.68 -5.47
CA TRP A 181 14.54 12.06 -4.18
C TRP A 181 14.72 13.03 -3.00
N ASP A 182 15.58 14.04 -3.19
CA ASP A 182 15.90 15.07 -2.22
C ASP A 182 15.08 16.30 -2.62
N TYR A 183 14.00 16.56 -1.90
CA TYR A 183 13.00 17.53 -2.29
C TYR A 183 13.49 18.97 -2.01
N PRO A 184 13.04 19.98 -2.77
CA PRO A 184 13.50 21.36 -2.59
C PRO A 184 13.21 21.97 -1.21
N ASP A 185 12.23 21.43 -0.49
CA ASP A 185 11.86 21.82 0.87
C ASP A 185 12.71 21.13 1.96
N GLY A 186 13.74 20.37 1.56
CA GLY A 186 14.66 19.68 2.45
C GLY A 186 14.21 18.27 2.85
N ARG A 187 13.01 17.84 2.42
CA ARG A 187 12.54 16.48 2.68
C ARG A 187 13.34 15.46 1.86
N ILE A 188 13.50 14.26 2.41
CA ILE A 188 14.19 13.13 1.76
C ILE A 188 13.18 12.00 1.63
N ASN A 189 12.90 11.54 0.41
CA ASN A 189 11.90 10.50 0.16
C ASN A 189 10.54 10.80 0.82
N GLY A 190 10.13 12.08 0.82
CA GLY A 190 8.89 12.55 1.45
C GLY A 190 8.95 12.83 2.96
N TYR A 191 9.98 12.38 3.67
CA TYR A 191 10.12 12.58 5.12
C TYR A 191 10.64 13.96 5.48
N SER A 192 10.11 14.52 6.56
CA SER A 192 10.67 15.71 7.21
C SER A 192 12.11 15.48 7.67
N PRO A 193 12.97 16.53 7.63
CA PRO A 193 14.38 16.39 7.99
C PRO A 193 14.62 16.30 9.51
N GLU A 194 13.64 16.66 10.33
CA GLU A 194 13.80 16.75 11.78
C GLU A 194 13.76 15.38 12.49
N GLY A 195 14.54 15.26 13.56
CA GLY A 195 14.56 14.07 14.41
C GLY A 195 15.20 12.84 13.76
N CYS A 196 15.23 11.75 14.52
CA CYS A 196 15.52 10.44 13.96
C CYS A 196 14.21 9.80 13.48
N LYS A 197 14.25 9.20 12.29
CA LYS A 197 13.13 8.50 11.69
C LYS A 197 13.53 7.04 11.55
N THR A 198 12.95 6.15 12.34
CA THR A 198 13.42 4.76 12.41
C THR A 198 12.28 3.76 12.51
N ASN A 199 12.61 2.49 12.27
CA ASN A 199 11.66 1.40 12.43
C ASN A 199 11.40 1.00 13.91
N PHE A 200 11.82 1.82 14.87
CA PHE A 200 11.62 1.61 16.30
C PHE A 200 10.13 1.44 16.67
N PRO A 201 9.78 0.58 17.66
CA PRO A 201 10.58 -0.48 18.27
C PRO A 201 10.37 -1.85 17.58
N TRP A 202 9.65 -1.88 16.46
CA TRP A 202 9.24 -3.10 15.78
C TRP A 202 10.18 -3.47 14.64
N ALA A 203 11.35 -4.00 15.02
CA ALA A 203 12.28 -4.63 14.08
C ALA A 203 11.94 -6.12 13.91
N SER A 204 12.50 -6.76 12.89
CA SER A 204 12.42 -8.22 12.75
C SER A 204 13.60 -8.97 13.37
N GLY A 205 14.47 -8.26 14.09
CA GLY A 205 15.68 -8.82 14.69
C GLY A 205 16.74 -7.75 14.90
N GLY A 206 17.90 -8.17 15.40
CA GLY A 206 19.02 -7.28 15.72
C GLY A 206 19.04 -6.85 17.19
N ASP A 207 19.74 -5.77 17.47
CA ASP A 207 19.91 -5.25 18.83
C ASP A 207 18.77 -4.30 19.21
N TYR A 208 18.00 -4.69 20.24
CA TYR A 208 16.90 -3.90 20.79
C TYR A 208 17.34 -3.03 21.97
N THR A 209 18.57 -3.13 22.45
CA THR A 209 19.06 -2.36 23.61
C THR A 209 19.48 -0.93 23.25
N ARG A 210 19.76 -0.69 21.97
CA ARG A 210 20.21 0.61 21.44
C ARG A 210 19.14 1.71 21.55
N PRO A 211 19.54 2.99 21.70
CA PRO A 211 18.63 4.12 21.67
C PRO A 211 17.95 4.25 20.30
N GLU A 212 16.75 4.83 20.24
CA GLU A 212 15.91 4.91 19.03
C GLU A 212 16.67 5.43 17.80
N CYS A 213 17.47 6.49 17.94
CA CYS A 213 18.17 7.07 16.80
C CYS A 213 19.31 6.21 16.21
N GLU A 214 19.62 5.06 16.83
CA GLU A 214 20.56 4.05 16.28
C GLU A 214 19.83 2.90 15.58
N TRP A 215 18.50 2.92 15.51
CA TRP A 215 17.70 1.97 14.73
C TRP A 215 17.78 2.26 13.23
N ALA A 216 17.24 1.37 12.40
CA ALA A 216 17.35 1.51 10.95
C ALA A 216 16.61 2.77 10.48
N ASP A 217 17.31 3.65 9.76
CA ASP A 217 16.76 4.92 9.27
C ASP A 217 15.80 4.69 8.10
N VAL A 218 14.51 4.95 8.30
CA VAL A 218 13.48 4.70 7.29
C VAL A 218 13.50 5.73 6.15
N ARG A 219 14.10 6.91 6.35
CA ARG A 219 14.22 7.94 5.28
C ARG A 219 15.04 7.46 4.10
N THR A 220 16.10 6.73 4.43
CA THR A 220 17.03 6.16 3.46
C THR A 220 16.70 4.71 3.09
N ASP A 221 15.67 4.13 3.73
CA ASP A 221 15.14 2.82 3.38
C ASP A 221 13.93 2.96 2.45
N SER A 222 12.72 3.11 2.98
CA SER A 222 11.47 3.13 2.23
C SER A 222 10.40 4.01 2.84
N ASN A 223 9.68 4.73 1.99
CA ASN A 223 8.35 5.27 2.26
C ASN A 223 7.29 4.45 1.46
N GLY A 224 6.00 4.75 1.59
CA GLY A 224 4.99 3.98 0.86
C GLY A 224 3.55 4.36 1.17
N PHE A 225 2.63 3.72 0.46
CA PHE A 225 1.20 3.93 0.62
C PHE A 225 0.43 2.71 0.13
N TYR A 226 -0.62 2.30 0.84
CA TYR A 226 -1.50 1.23 0.38
C TYR A 226 -2.66 1.84 -0.41
N TYR A 227 -2.59 1.71 -1.74
CA TYR A 227 -3.63 2.20 -2.64
C TYR A 227 -4.94 1.42 -2.46
N MET A 228 -4.85 0.10 -2.27
CA MET A 228 -5.95 -0.76 -1.89
C MET A 228 -5.41 -2.11 -1.42
N SER A 229 -5.83 -2.60 -0.27
CA SER A 229 -5.55 -3.96 0.18
C SER A 229 -6.79 -4.62 0.74
N ILE A 230 -6.86 -5.95 0.65
CA ILE A 230 -7.86 -6.76 1.35
C ILE A 230 -7.15 -7.46 2.50
N MET A 231 -7.58 -7.14 3.71
CA MET A 231 -7.08 -7.71 4.94
C MET A 231 -7.94 -8.89 5.38
N ASP A 232 -7.38 -9.75 6.23
CA ASP A 232 -7.98 -11.01 6.71
C ASP A 232 -8.58 -10.94 8.13
N TYR A 233 -8.63 -9.75 8.74
CA TYR A 233 -9.13 -9.51 10.09
C TYR A 233 -10.14 -8.35 10.13
N ARG A 234 -10.97 -8.29 11.19
CA ARG A 234 -12.12 -7.37 11.23
C ARG A 234 -11.76 -5.93 11.58
N GLN A 235 -10.92 -5.76 12.59
CA GLN A 235 -10.58 -4.46 13.16
C GLN A 235 -9.36 -3.88 12.45
N VAL A 236 -9.44 -3.74 11.13
CA VAL A 236 -8.34 -3.20 10.31
C VAL A 236 -7.98 -1.80 10.77
N ALA A 237 -6.72 -1.61 11.18
CA ALA A 237 -6.21 -0.37 11.73
C ALA A 237 -4.71 -0.27 11.44
N PRO A 238 -4.05 0.86 11.73
CA PRO A 238 -2.60 0.91 11.70
C PRO A 238 -2.00 -0.08 12.72
N HIS A 239 -0.95 -0.79 12.36
CA HIS A 239 -0.22 -1.70 13.22
C HIS A 239 1.28 -1.56 12.95
N ASN A 240 2.10 -2.30 13.70
CA ASN A 240 3.50 -2.47 13.34
C ASN A 240 3.63 -3.13 11.95
N ASN A 241 4.77 -2.90 11.28
CA ASN A 241 5.02 -3.42 9.94
C ASN A 241 4.90 -4.96 9.84
N VAL A 242 5.33 -5.71 10.86
CA VAL A 242 5.29 -7.19 10.81
C VAL A 242 3.85 -7.69 10.75
N PHE A 243 2.98 -7.16 11.60
CA PHE A 243 1.56 -7.48 11.64
C PHE A 243 0.90 -7.27 10.27
N VAL A 244 1.05 -6.06 9.71
CA VAL A 244 0.43 -5.72 8.43
C VAL A 244 0.89 -6.67 7.32
N HIS A 245 2.16 -7.08 7.32
CA HIS A 245 2.68 -8.02 6.32
C HIS A 245 2.15 -9.46 6.47
N GLY A 246 1.65 -9.86 7.65
CA GLY A 246 1.03 -11.16 7.91
C GLY A 246 -0.47 -11.25 7.58
N HIS A 247 -1.15 -10.11 7.48
CA HIS A 247 -2.62 -10.04 7.45
C HIS A 247 -3.23 -9.53 6.14
N ARG A 248 -2.47 -9.61 5.04
CA ARG A 248 -2.92 -9.21 3.70
C ARG A 248 -3.28 -10.45 2.89
N LYS A 249 -4.39 -10.40 2.16
CA LYS A 249 -4.71 -11.41 1.13
C LYS A 249 -4.21 -10.96 -0.23
N VAL A 250 -4.50 -9.71 -0.56
CA VAL A 250 -4.00 -9.01 -1.75
C VAL A 250 -3.68 -7.56 -1.42
N ALA A 251 -2.72 -6.97 -2.12
CA ALA A 251 -2.33 -5.57 -1.93
C ALA A 251 -1.88 -4.93 -3.24
N MET A 252 -2.38 -3.72 -3.49
CA MET A 252 -1.75 -2.73 -4.34
C MET A 252 -1.12 -1.67 -3.44
N ASP A 253 0.21 -1.69 -3.34
CA ASP A 253 0.98 -0.78 -2.49
C ASP A 253 2.13 -0.12 -3.26
N GLY A 254 2.61 1.00 -2.72
CA GLY A 254 3.87 1.63 -3.11
C GLY A 254 4.95 1.27 -2.12
N TYR A 255 6.08 0.75 -2.62
CA TYR A 255 7.28 0.51 -1.83
C TYR A 255 8.43 1.37 -2.36
N ASN A 256 8.49 2.61 -1.84
CA ASN A 256 9.24 3.71 -2.43
C ASN A 256 10.63 3.79 -1.78
N ARG A 257 11.58 3.02 -2.34
CA ARG A 257 12.91 2.75 -1.77
C ARG A 257 13.94 3.78 -2.21
N TYR A 258 14.47 4.55 -1.26
CA TYR A 258 15.37 5.67 -1.56
C TYR A 258 16.65 5.20 -2.28
N LYS A 259 16.84 5.69 -3.51
CA LYS A 259 18.06 5.46 -4.33
C LYS A 259 18.53 3.99 -4.36
N TYR A 260 17.61 3.04 -4.38
CA TYR A 260 17.94 1.62 -4.31
C TYR A 260 18.64 1.10 -5.58
N THR A 261 19.79 0.45 -5.41
CA THR A 261 20.63 -0.12 -6.49
C THR A 261 20.80 -1.63 -6.40
N GLY A 262 20.14 -2.28 -5.43
CA GLY A 262 20.19 -3.72 -5.26
C GLY A 262 19.37 -4.47 -6.31
N LYS A 263 19.39 -5.80 -6.22
CA LYS A 263 18.66 -6.70 -7.14
C LYS A 263 17.32 -7.19 -6.60
N GLY A 264 16.96 -6.81 -5.37
CA GLY A 264 15.75 -7.24 -4.68
C GLY A 264 14.49 -6.48 -5.10
N LEU A 265 14.59 -5.50 -5.99
CA LEU A 265 13.48 -4.71 -6.51
C LEU A 265 13.64 -4.52 -8.01
N LEU A 266 12.54 -4.63 -8.74
CA LEU A 266 12.48 -4.48 -10.19
C LEU A 266 11.23 -3.69 -10.60
N TYR A 267 11.30 -3.05 -11.76
CA TYR A 267 10.15 -2.53 -12.48
C TYR A 267 9.80 -3.46 -13.63
N CYS A 268 8.51 -3.71 -13.86
CA CYS A 268 8.06 -4.14 -15.17
C CYS A 268 7.93 -2.92 -16.08
N ASN A 269 8.48 -2.99 -17.30
CA ASN A 269 8.17 -2.07 -18.37
C ASN A 269 7.07 -2.68 -19.26
N PRO A 270 5.80 -2.24 -19.15
CA PRO A 270 4.70 -2.86 -19.88
C PRO A 270 4.80 -2.70 -21.40
N ALA A 271 5.51 -1.68 -21.88
CA ALA A 271 5.65 -1.44 -23.31
C ALA A 271 6.60 -2.44 -23.98
N THR A 272 7.56 -3.00 -23.23
CA THR A 272 8.56 -3.95 -23.74
C THR A 272 8.36 -5.37 -23.22
N GLY A 273 7.57 -5.55 -22.16
CA GLY A 273 7.41 -6.82 -21.46
C GLY A 273 8.69 -7.29 -20.76
N GLN A 274 9.61 -6.37 -20.44
CA GLN A 274 10.88 -6.69 -19.81
C GLN A 274 10.98 -6.10 -18.41
N TYR A 275 11.68 -6.82 -17.52
CA TYR A 275 12.03 -6.30 -16.20
C TYR A 275 13.24 -5.36 -16.30
N GLU A 276 13.15 -4.26 -15.58
CA GLU A 276 14.19 -3.24 -15.46
C GLU A 276 14.65 -3.13 -14.00
N PRO A 277 15.91 -2.74 -13.76
CA PRO A 277 16.37 -2.47 -12.39
C PRO A 277 15.55 -1.34 -11.76
N TYR A 278 15.41 -1.35 -10.43
CA TYR A 278 14.66 -0.31 -9.71
C TYR A 278 15.10 1.13 -10.04
N SER A 279 16.40 1.33 -10.30
CA SER A 279 16.98 2.62 -10.68
C SER A 279 16.49 3.16 -12.03
N ALA A 280 15.79 2.37 -12.84
CA ALA A 280 15.18 2.81 -14.09
C ALA A 280 13.88 3.60 -13.87
N GLY A 281 13.22 3.40 -12.72
CA GLY A 281 11.98 4.10 -12.37
C GLY A 281 12.19 5.31 -11.48
N THR A 282 11.07 5.95 -11.13
CA THR A 282 11.01 7.13 -10.26
C THR A 282 10.87 6.76 -8.79
N GLY A 283 10.75 5.47 -8.46
CA GLY A 283 10.47 5.03 -7.10
C GLY A 283 9.03 5.24 -6.66
N ASN A 284 8.10 5.49 -7.59
CA ASN A 284 6.66 5.59 -7.34
C ASN A 284 5.93 4.36 -7.91
N GLY A 285 6.54 3.19 -7.74
CA GLY A 285 6.03 1.94 -8.29
C GLY A 285 4.77 1.46 -7.60
N VAL A 286 3.87 0.82 -8.34
CA VAL A 286 2.76 0.05 -7.76
C VAL A 286 3.12 -1.42 -7.82
N ASN A 287 3.20 -2.08 -6.67
CA ASN A 287 3.24 -3.53 -6.62
C ASN A 287 1.79 -4.05 -6.67
N ALA A 288 1.51 -5.10 -7.44
CA ALA A 288 0.24 -5.81 -7.40
C ALA A 288 0.51 -7.22 -6.86
N ILE A 289 0.25 -7.42 -5.58
CA ILE A 289 0.71 -8.59 -4.84
C ILE A 289 -0.47 -9.47 -4.43
N PHE A 290 -0.41 -10.75 -4.79
CA PHE A 290 -1.19 -11.80 -4.18
C PHE A 290 -0.32 -12.51 -3.13
N MET A 291 -0.81 -12.56 -1.89
CA MET A 291 -0.09 -13.21 -0.79
C MET A 291 -0.28 -14.72 -0.85
N THR A 292 0.74 -15.50 -0.48
CA THR A 292 0.72 -16.98 -0.50
C THR A 292 0.76 -17.57 0.91
N ASP A 293 0.67 -18.88 1.06
CA ASP A 293 0.87 -19.60 2.33
C ASP A 293 2.34 -19.80 2.71
N ASP A 294 3.25 -19.62 1.74
CA ASP A 294 4.68 -19.70 1.98
C ASP A 294 5.19 -18.51 2.79
N ARG A 295 6.22 -18.73 3.60
CA ARG A 295 6.94 -17.64 4.27
C ARG A 295 7.89 -16.96 3.29
N ARG A 296 7.85 -15.63 3.22
CA ARG A 296 8.82 -14.88 2.42
C ARG A 296 10.23 -14.94 3.02
N TYR A 297 10.32 -14.77 4.33
CA TYR A 297 11.60 -14.76 5.05
C TYR A 297 11.56 -15.71 6.26
N PRO A 298 12.57 -16.58 6.46
CA PRO A 298 12.63 -17.46 7.63
C PRO A 298 12.73 -16.72 8.97
N THR A 299 13.14 -15.44 8.97
CA THR A 299 13.32 -14.65 10.18
C THR A 299 12.21 -13.62 10.41
N MET A 300 11.26 -13.48 9.49
CA MET A 300 10.16 -12.50 9.61
C MET A 300 8.81 -13.19 9.40
N PRO A 301 7.77 -12.81 10.15
CA PRO A 301 6.39 -13.08 9.77
C PRO A 301 6.07 -12.32 8.48
N GLY A 302 5.18 -12.91 7.70
CA GLY A 302 4.83 -12.41 6.38
C GLY A 302 4.97 -13.48 5.31
N THR A 303 4.05 -13.39 4.37
CA THR A 303 3.86 -14.37 3.31
C THR A 303 4.70 -14.04 2.07
N GLU A 304 5.03 -15.04 1.28
CA GLU A 304 5.64 -14.86 -0.02
C GLU A 304 4.63 -14.27 -1.01
N TYR A 305 5.16 -13.63 -2.06
CA TYR A 305 4.44 -12.81 -3.01
C TYR A 305 4.37 -13.47 -4.38
N LEU A 306 3.17 -13.45 -4.96
CA LEU A 306 2.93 -13.65 -6.38
C LEU A 306 2.63 -12.29 -7.01
N MET A 307 3.48 -11.89 -7.95
CA MET A 307 3.41 -10.58 -8.61
C MET A 307 3.20 -10.80 -10.11
N GLU A 308 1.96 -10.62 -10.55
CA GLU A 308 1.60 -10.65 -11.97
C GLU A 308 1.82 -9.27 -12.60
N SER A 309 2.43 -9.24 -13.78
CA SER A 309 2.63 -8.02 -14.56
C SER A 309 2.66 -8.35 -16.05
N GLU A 310 2.70 -7.32 -16.90
CA GLU A 310 2.89 -7.49 -18.34
C GLU A 310 4.23 -8.15 -18.71
N CYS A 311 5.17 -8.21 -17.77
CA CYS A 311 6.47 -8.88 -17.92
C CYS A 311 6.44 -10.36 -17.50
N GLY A 312 5.27 -10.84 -17.05
CA GLY A 312 5.05 -12.19 -16.55
C GLY A 312 4.89 -12.28 -15.03
N LEU A 313 4.67 -13.50 -14.56
CA LEU A 313 4.54 -13.85 -13.14
C LEU A 313 5.92 -13.96 -12.47
N ARG A 314 6.03 -13.38 -11.27
CA ARG A 314 7.18 -13.54 -10.38
C ARG A 314 6.73 -14.05 -9.01
N LYS A 315 7.42 -15.09 -8.53
CA LYS A 315 7.37 -15.62 -7.16
C LYS A 315 8.76 -15.56 -6.56
N GLY A 316 8.89 -15.03 -5.35
CA GLY A 316 10.16 -14.93 -4.63
C GLY A 316 11.22 -14.06 -5.30
N GLY A 317 12.35 -13.91 -4.61
CA GLY A 317 13.43 -13.02 -5.05
C GLY A 317 12.99 -11.55 -5.03
N ALA A 318 13.05 -10.89 -6.18
CA ALA A 318 12.79 -9.45 -6.28
C ALA A 318 11.29 -9.12 -6.15
N ILE A 319 10.98 -8.03 -5.45
CA ILE A 319 9.65 -7.41 -5.50
C ILE A 319 9.54 -6.66 -6.83
N VAL A 320 8.42 -6.85 -7.52
CA VAL A 320 8.16 -6.26 -8.84
C VAL A 320 7.06 -5.21 -8.73
N SER A 321 7.42 -3.98 -9.06
CA SER A 321 6.45 -2.94 -9.40
C SER A 321 5.89 -3.21 -10.78
N THR A 322 4.58 -3.40 -10.91
CA THR A 322 3.90 -3.68 -12.18
C THR A 322 3.89 -2.47 -13.11
N VAL A 323 3.89 -1.27 -12.53
CA VAL A 323 3.97 0.04 -13.18
C VAL A 323 4.66 1.05 -12.29
N ASP A 324 5.03 2.18 -12.87
CA ASP A 324 5.51 3.37 -12.16
C ASP A 324 4.52 4.52 -12.34
N LEU A 325 4.05 5.10 -11.25
CA LEU A 325 3.16 6.25 -11.26
C LEU A 325 3.91 7.52 -11.68
N LYS A 326 3.15 8.52 -12.10
CA LYS A 326 3.61 9.89 -12.35
C LYS A 326 2.90 10.88 -11.41
N PRO A 327 3.35 11.04 -10.16
CA PRO A 327 2.72 11.95 -9.21
C PRO A 327 2.69 13.41 -9.69
N GLU A 328 3.58 13.82 -10.58
CA GLU A 328 3.62 15.16 -11.18
C GLU A 328 2.40 15.49 -12.06
N LEU A 329 1.66 14.47 -12.50
CA LEU A 329 0.41 14.66 -13.23
C LEU A 329 -0.80 14.87 -12.29
N LEU A 330 -0.65 14.57 -11.00
CA LEU A 330 -1.68 14.83 -10.01
C LEU A 330 -1.75 16.33 -9.68
N PRO A 331 -2.94 16.89 -9.42
CA PRO A 331 -4.25 16.23 -9.38
C PRO A 331 -4.98 16.16 -10.73
N LYS A 332 -4.35 16.56 -11.84
CA LYS A 332 -5.01 16.70 -13.15
C LYS A 332 -5.35 15.36 -13.79
N GLU A 333 -4.49 14.35 -13.62
CA GLU A 333 -4.69 12.99 -14.11
C GLU A 333 -4.76 12.02 -12.91
N PRO A 334 -5.96 11.76 -12.36
CA PRO A 334 -6.10 10.85 -11.22
C PRO A 334 -5.85 9.39 -11.61
N TYR A 335 -5.53 8.57 -10.61
CA TYR A 335 -5.43 7.12 -10.76
C TYR A 335 -6.64 6.44 -10.12
N THR A 336 -7.05 5.30 -10.66
CA THR A 336 -8.08 4.45 -10.04
C THR A 336 -7.47 3.11 -9.68
N PHE A 337 -7.78 2.63 -8.47
CA PHE A 337 -7.37 1.32 -7.97
C PHE A 337 -8.59 0.53 -7.55
N ALA A 338 -8.63 -0.75 -7.88
CA ALA A 338 -9.74 -1.60 -7.50
C ALA A 338 -9.35 -3.04 -7.21
N VAL A 339 -10.08 -3.65 -6.27
CA VAL A 339 -10.03 -5.08 -5.99
C VAL A 339 -11.42 -5.67 -6.16
N GLU A 340 -11.48 -6.80 -6.83
CA GLU A 340 -12.69 -7.58 -7.08
C GLU A 340 -12.52 -8.99 -6.53
N ARG A 341 -13.54 -9.51 -5.85
CA ARG A 341 -13.67 -10.93 -5.50
C ARG A 341 -14.89 -11.48 -6.22
N ARG A 342 -14.69 -12.46 -7.10
CA ARG A 342 -15.79 -13.08 -7.87
C ARG A 342 -15.39 -14.44 -8.40
N GLY A 343 -16.32 -15.40 -8.40
CA GLY A 343 -16.13 -16.68 -9.09
C GLY A 343 -14.92 -17.48 -8.60
N GLY A 344 -14.58 -17.38 -7.31
CA GLY A 344 -13.43 -18.10 -6.75
C GLY A 344 -12.07 -17.46 -7.04
N ALA A 345 -12.03 -16.16 -7.34
CA ALA A 345 -10.80 -15.43 -7.68
C ALA A 345 -10.77 -14.03 -7.08
N TYR A 346 -9.56 -13.47 -6.97
CA TYR A 346 -9.34 -12.05 -6.79
C TYR A 346 -8.79 -11.42 -8.07
N THR A 347 -9.25 -10.21 -8.40
CA THR A 347 -8.70 -9.38 -9.47
C THR A 347 -8.27 -8.03 -8.91
N MET A 348 -7.02 -7.64 -9.17
CA MET A 348 -6.51 -6.28 -8.94
C MET A 348 -6.55 -5.50 -10.26
N GLU A 349 -7.06 -4.28 -10.23
CA GLU A 349 -7.09 -3.37 -11.37
C GLU A 349 -6.50 -2.01 -10.99
N MET A 350 -5.70 -1.44 -11.89
CA MET A 350 -5.21 -0.07 -11.80
C MET A 350 -5.33 0.64 -13.15
N SER A 351 -5.73 1.91 -13.11
CA SER A 351 -5.93 2.75 -14.30
C SER A 351 -5.34 4.14 -14.08
N GLY A 352 -4.73 4.70 -15.12
CA GLY A 352 -4.16 6.05 -15.09
C GLY A 352 -3.12 6.27 -16.18
N VAL A 353 -2.28 7.29 -16.02
CA VAL A 353 -1.17 7.59 -16.93
C VAL A 353 0.15 7.14 -16.29
N PHE A 354 0.64 5.98 -16.70
CA PHE A 354 1.85 5.37 -16.13
C PHE A 354 3.11 5.74 -16.92
N ALA A 355 4.28 5.59 -16.30
CA ALA A 355 5.54 5.57 -17.04
C ALA A 355 5.57 4.41 -18.05
N HIS A 356 6.36 4.59 -19.11
CA HIS A 356 6.56 3.65 -20.23
C HIS A 356 5.35 3.35 -21.12
N VAL A 357 4.13 3.24 -20.59
CA VAL A 357 2.93 2.81 -21.35
C VAL A 357 1.89 3.92 -21.56
N GLY A 358 2.00 5.05 -20.86
CA GLY A 358 1.05 6.15 -20.96
C GLY A 358 -0.30 5.78 -20.33
N LYS A 359 -1.41 6.20 -20.96
CA LYS A 359 -2.76 5.92 -20.45
C LYS A 359 -3.09 4.43 -20.62
N ALA A 360 -3.26 3.72 -19.52
CA ALA A 360 -3.54 2.28 -19.54
C ALA A 360 -4.51 1.88 -18.41
N THR A 361 -5.07 0.69 -18.55
CA THR A 361 -5.76 -0.05 -17.48
C THR A 361 -5.19 -1.45 -17.45
N LEU A 362 -4.67 -1.86 -16.30
CA LEU A 362 -4.01 -3.15 -16.10
C LEU A 362 -4.83 -3.95 -15.11
N ARG A 363 -5.06 -5.24 -15.42
CA ARG A 363 -5.87 -6.16 -14.62
C ARG A 363 -5.14 -7.47 -14.45
N TYR A 364 -5.00 -7.91 -13.20
CA TYR A 364 -4.34 -9.18 -12.83
C TYR A 364 -5.30 -10.03 -12.03
N THR A 365 -5.52 -11.28 -12.41
CA THR A 365 -6.55 -12.16 -11.82
C THR A 365 -5.95 -13.50 -11.47
N ARG A 366 -6.13 -13.92 -10.21
CA ARG A 366 -5.79 -15.26 -9.75
C ARG A 366 -6.96 -15.92 -9.08
N SER A 367 -7.17 -17.19 -9.41
CA SER A 367 -8.07 -18.06 -8.65
C SER A 367 -7.53 -18.22 -7.22
N PHE A 368 -8.41 -18.49 -6.25
CA PHE A 368 -8.05 -18.71 -4.85
C PHE A 368 -6.96 -19.76 -4.66
N VAL A 369 -6.95 -20.78 -5.53
CA VAL A 369 -5.83 -21.69 -5.70
C VAL A 369 -5.60 -21.83 -7.20
N GLN A 370 -4.40 -21.51 -7.66
CA GLN A 370 -4.00 -21.63 -9.06
C GLN A 370 -2.61 -22.24 -9.15
N ASP A 371 -2.45 -23.27 -9.98
CA ASP A 371 -1.17 -23.96 -10.18
C ASP A 371 -0.57 -24.55 -8.88
N GLY A 372 -1.44 -24.89 -7.92
CA GLY A 372 -1.05 -25.39 -6.59
C GLY A 372 -0.74 -24.30 -5.56
N GLU A 373 -0.73 -23.03 -5.97
CA GLU A 373 -0.43 -21.87 -5.13
C GLU A 373 -1.73 -21.21 -4.63
N PRO A 374 -1.97 -21.12 -3.32
CA PRO A 374 -3.12 -20.43 -2.77
C PRO A 374 -2.91 -18.91 -2.69
N ILE A 375 -4.03 -18.18 -2.65
CA ILE A 375 -4.07 -16.83 -2.09
C ILE A 375 -4.30 -16.97 -0.58
N TRP A 376 -3.39 -16.44 0.23
CA TRP A 376 -3.43 -16.49 1.69
C TRP A 376 -4.82 -16.12 2.22
N HIS A 377 -5.36 -16.98 3.09
CA HIS A 377 -6.61 -16.75 3.79
C HIS A 377 -7.81 -16.40 2.87
N TYR A 378 -7.88 -16.91 1.64
CA TYR A 378 -8.97 -16.57 0.71
C TYR A 378 -10.39 -16.93 1.22
N ASN A 379 -10.49 -17.85 2.18
CA ASN A 379 -11.74 -18.34 2.74
C ASN A 379 -12.37 -17.32 3.71
N GLN A 380 -13.54 -16.80 3.34
CA GLN A 380 -14.40 -16.00 4.20
C GLN A 380 -15.28 -16.87 5.11
N LYS A 381 -15.45 -18.15 4.79
CA LYS A 381 -16.28 -19.10 5.54
C LYS A 381 -15.54 -20.40 5.82
N PRO A 382 -15.87 -21.11 6.93
CA PRO A 382 -15.25 -22.40 7.29
C PRO A 382 -15.26 -23.46 6.19
N GLY A 383 -16.30 -23.47 5.35
CA GLY A 383 -16.47 -24.48 4.28
C GLY A 383 -15.77 -24.17 2.96
N GLU A 384 -15.13 -23.01 2.80
CA GLU A 384 -14.43 -22.64 1.55
C GLU A 384 -13.00 -23.20 1.47
N TYR A 385 -12.49 -23.76 2.56
CA TYR A 385 -11.11 -24.25 2.68
C TYR A 385 -11.06 -25.49 3.59
N ASP A 386 -10.19 -26.44 3.24
CA ASP A 386 -10.12 -27.77 3.85
C ASP A 386 -8.88 -28.00 4.72
N GLY A 387 -8.04 -26.98 4.94
CA GLY A 387 -6.83 -27.10 5.77
C GLY A 387 -5.57 -27.54 5.03
N ARG A 388 -5.60 -27.71 3.70
CA ARG A 388 -4.48 -28.30 2.95
C ARG A 388 -3.18 -27.45 2.93
N PHE A 389 -3.25 -26.17 3.29
CA PHE A 389 -2.14 -25.21 3.33
C PHE A 389 -1.79 -24.80 4.77
N ASN A 390 -2.27 -25.54 5.76
CA ASN A 390 -1.97 -25.26 7.15
C ASN A 390 -0.49 -25.53 7.45
N ALA A 391 0.12 -24.69 8.28
CA ALA A 391 1.51 -24.83 8.69
C ALA A 391 1.72 -24.38 10.14
N ASP A 392 2.88 -24.75 10.69
CA ASP A 392 3.42 -24.16 11.91
C ASP A 392 4.62 -23.29 11.53
N TRP A 393 4.67 -22.08 12.04
CA TRP A 393 5.79 -21.18 11.84
C TRP A 393 6.58 -20.99 13.13
N THR A 394 7.90 -21.13 13.05
CA THR A 394 8.78 -21.03 14.22
C THR A 394 9.77 -19.88 14.06
N TRP A 395 9.98 -19.15 15.15
CA TRP A 395 11.05 -18.16 15.30
C TRP A 395 11.83 -18.42 16.57
N THR A 396 13.13 -18.16 16.52
CA THR A 396 14.01 -18.24 17.68
C THR A 396 14.82 -16.97 17.77
N GLY A 397 14.83 -16.38 18.96
CA GLY A 397 15.55 -15.16 19.27
C GLY A 397 15.99 -15.12 20.73
N PRO A 398 16.51 -13.98 21.20
CA PRO A 398 16.98 -13.81 22.58
C PRO A 398 15.91 -14.08 23.65
N GLY A 399 14.62 -13.92 23.31
CA GLY A 399 13.50 -14.20 24.21
C GLY A 399 13.06 -15.66 24.25
N GLY A 400 13.66 -16.55 23.46
CA GLY A 400 13.33 -17.97 23.39
C GLY A 400 12.85 -18.40 22.01
N THR A 401 11.91 -19.34 21.97
CA THR A 401 11.32 -19.87 20.74
C THR A 401 9.81 -19.67 20.76
N LEU A 402 9.29 -19.06 19.70
CA LEU A 402 7.86 -18.97 19.41
C LEU A 402 7.51 -19.97 18.31
N VAL A 403 6.40 -20.69 18.51
CA VAL A 403 5.75 -21.45 17.46
C VAL A 403 4.33 -20.88 17.29
N ASP A 404 4.08 -20.23 16.16
CA ASP A 404 2.73 -19.93 15.71
C ASP A 404 2.18 -21.20 15.06
N ARG A 405 1.20 -21.82 15.72
CA ARG A 405 0.66 -23.12 15.33
C ARG A 405 -0.59 -22.94 14.53
N ASP A 406 -0.80 -23.85 13.59
CA ASP A 406 -2.01 -23.90 12.79
C ASP A 406 -2.30 -22.53 12.14
N THR A 407 -1.34 -21.99 11.39
CA THR A 407 -1.43 -20.65 10.81
C THR A 407 -2.62 -20.50 9.85
N TRP A 408 -3.08 -21.60 9.25
CA TRP A 408 -4.27 -21.64 8.42
C TRP A 408 -5.02 -22.98 8.55
N PRO A 409 -5.75 -23.21 9.66
CA PRO A 409 -6.34 -24.50 9.97
C PRO A 409 -7.60 -24.77 9.16
N ALA A 410 -7.96 -26.05 9.02
CA ALA A 410 -9.26 -26.45 8.48
C ALA A 410 -10.40 -25.87 9.34
N GLY A 411 -11.50 -25.45 8.69
CA GLY A 411 -12.65 -24.85 9.39
C GLY A 411 -12.45 -23.41 9.87
N SER A 412 -11.30 -22.80 9.56
CA SER A 412 -11.05 -21.37 9.77
C SER A 412 -11.87 -20.48 8.83
N ALA A 413 -11.98 -19.20 9.15
CA ALA A 413 -12.64 -18.21 8.31
C ALA A 413 -12.07 -16.82 8.54
N TYR A 414 -11.71 -16.15 7.45
CA TYR A 414 -11.06 -14.85 7.48
C TYR A 414 -11.89 -13.85 6.68
N PRO A 415 -12.50 -12.84 7.30
CA PRO A 415 -13.32 -11.86 6.59
C PRO A 415 -12.48 -11.06 5.59
N ASP A 416 -13.14 -10.51 4.57
CA ASP A 416 -12.51 -9.50 3.72
C ASP A 416 -12.88 -8.11 4.23
N ARG A 417 -11.84 -7.32 4.54
CA ARG A 417 -11.96 -5.89 4.83
C ARG A 417 -10.98 -5.14 3.95
N PHE A 418 -11.48 -4.20 3.15
CA PHE A 418 -10.53 -3.37 2.40
C PHE A 418 -9.91 -2.30 3.30
N MET A 419 -8.72 -1.85 2.90
CA MET A 419 -7.93 -0.80 3.51
C MET A 419 -7.28 0.09 2.46
N ILE A 420 -7.28 1.40 2.69
CA ILE A 420 -6.60 2.43 1.89
C ILE A 420 -5.88 3.35 2.88
N GLY A 421 -4.60 3.65 2.69
CA GLY A 421 -3.87 4.56 3.59
C GLY A 421 -2.46 4.09 3.96
N ASP A 422 -1.96 4.61 5.06
CA ASP A 422 -0.77 4.08 5.73
C ASP A 422 -1.17 3.23 6.95
N PRO A 423 -0.92 1.92 6.91
CA PRO A 423 -1.15 1.04 8.05
C PRO A 423 0.07 0.90 8.97
N HIS A 424 1.24 1.47 8.67
CA HIS A 424 2.49 1.13 9.34
C HIS A 424 2.94 2.18 10.35
N MET A 425 2.79 1.87 11.64
CA MET A 425 3.08 2.79 12.74
C MET A 425 4.56 3.13 12.98
N ASN A 426 5.46 2.71 12.10
CA ASN A 426 6.90 2.90 12.22
C ASN A 426 7.61 3.08 10.88
N PHE A 427 6.88 3.35 9.79
CA PHE A 427 7.50 3.47 8.47
C PHE A 427 7.11 4.74 7.73
N TYR A 428 5.85 5.01 7.40
CA TYR A 428 5.56 6.00 6.34
C TYR A 428 5.17 7.38 6.85
N GLU A 429 5.48 8.40 6.06
CA GLU A 429 5.16 9.79 6.37
C GLU A 429 4.78 10.49 5.06
N GLY A 430 3.74 11.32 5.09
CA GLY A 430 3.29 11.96 3.88
C GLY A 430 1.84 12.42 3.89
N SER A 431 1.31 12.59 2.69
CA SER A 431 -0.10 12.92 2.50
C SER A 431 -0.69 12.26 1.27
N ALA A 432 -1.99 12.04 1.26
CA ALA A 432 -2.73 11.55 0.11
C ALA A 432 -4.08 12.25 -0.02
N GLN A 433 -4.60 12.29 -1.25
CA GLN A 433 -5.92 12.83 -1.54
C GLN A 433 -6.74 11.80 -2.31
N VAL A 434 -7.96 11.56 -1.85
CA VAL A 434 -8.88 10.58 -2.43
C VAL A 434 -10.18 11.29 -2.83
N ASP A 435 -10.59 11.09 -4.08
CA ASP A 435 -11.80 11.70 -4.64
C ASP A 435 -13.05 10.92 -4.28
N ASP A 436 -12.97 9.60 -4.34
CA ASP A 436 -14.10 8.75 -3.99
C ASP A 436 -13.70 7.32 -3.69
N ILE A 437 -14.59 6.63 -2.98
CA ILE A 437 -14.54 5.18 -2.75
C ILE A 437 -15.91 4.58 -3.08
N ARG A 438 -15.94 3.50 -3.85
CA ARG A 438 -17.18 2.86 -4.32
C ARG A 438 -17.16 1.37 -4.02
N LEU A 439 -18.32 0.83 -3.62
CA LEU A 439 -18.54 -0.59 -3.42
C LEU A 439 -19.64 -1.09 -4.35
N TYR A 440 -19.33 -2.14 -5.08
CA TYR A 440 -20.22 -2.83 -5.99
C TYR A 440 -20.40 -4.29 -5.57
N VAL A 441 -21.54 -4.86 -5.94
CA VAL A 441 -21.84 -6.30 -5.86
C VAL A 441 -22.36 -6.79 -7.22
N PRO A 442 -22.33 -8.09 -7.52
CA PRO A 442 -22.93 -8.62 -8.74
C PRO A 442 -24.42 -8.22 -8.89
N ARG A 443 -24.88 -8.10 -10.13
CA ARG A 443 -26.28 -7.84 -10.47
C ARG A 443 -27.20 -9.03 -10.25
#